data_AF-F8PG86-F1
#
_entry.id   AF-F8PG86-F1
#
_cell.length_a   1.000
_cell.length_b   1.000
_cell.length_c   1.000
_cell.angle_alpha   90.00
_cell.angle_beta   90.00
_cell.angle_gamma   90.00
#
_symmetry.space_group_name_H-M   'P 1'
#
loop_
_entity.id
_entity.type
_entity.pdbx_description
1 polymer ?
#
loop_
_entity_poly.entity_id
_entity_poly.type
_entity_poly.pdbx_seq_one_letter_code
_entity_poly.pdbx_strand_id
1 'polypeptide(L)'
;VKGSMGYKLCRWNEVHALMKKYGTPALFITINPNDISHPLLGFFGNIVPDDWKAMTSYERSAFVASNPGPATRFCDSMLCGFINIILEHGKSEAGLFGHSEVYYGMVE
;
A
#
# COMPACT_ATOMS: atom_id res chain seq x y z
N VAL A 1 8.75 10.37 16.65
CA VAL A 1 9.42 10.00 15.37
C VAL A 1 8.77 8.73 14.84
N LYS A 2 8.43 8.65 13.55
CA LYS A 2 7.91 7.40 12.97
C LYS A 2 8.90 6.26 13.23
N GLY A 3 8.40 5.09 13.61
CA GLY A 3 9.22 3.93 13.96
C GLY A 3 9.72 3.85 15.41
N SER A 4 9.58 4.90 16.23
CA SER A 4 9.97 4.83 17.66
C SER A 4 9.03 3.92 18.47
N MET A 5 9.46 3.47 19.65
CA MET A 5 8.61 2.67 20.55
C MET A 5 7.31 3.39 20.92
N GLY A 6 7.38 4.69 21.22
CA GLY A 6 6.19 5.51 21.48
C GLY A 6 5.26 5.59 20.26
N TYR A 7 5.81 5.71 19.05
CA TYR A 7 5.00 5.68 17.83
C TYR A 7 4.28 4.35 17.66
N LYS A 8 4.98 3.23 17.82
CA LYS A 8 4.38 1.88 17.75
C LYS A 8 3.28 1.72 18.80
N LEU A 9 3.50 2.16 20.04
CA LEU A 9 2.49 2.10 21.10
C LEU A 9 1.23 2.92 20.75
N CYS A 10 1.38 4.13 20.21
CA CYS A 10 0.23 4.92 19.77
C CYS A 10 -0.59 4.20 18.69
N ARG A 11 0.08 3.57 17.71
CA ARG A 11 -0.59 2.79 16.65
C ARG A 11 -1.33 1.57 17.21
N TRP A 12 -0.75 0.88 18.19
CA TRP A 12 -1.44 -0.19 18.90
C TRP A 12 -2.69 0.32 19.65
N ASN A 13 -2.60 1.49 20.28
CA ASN A 13 -3.74 2.09 20.95
C ASN A 13 -4.84 2.49 19.97
N GLU A 14 -4.51 2.99 18.78
CA GLU A 14 -5.47 3.29 17.71
C GLU A 14 -6.22 2.01 17.28
N VAL A 15 -5.51 0.92 17.00
CA VAL A 15 -6.13 -0.37 16.65
C VAL A 15 -7.03 -0.89 17.77
N HIS A 16 -6.57 -0.85 19.03
CA HIS A 16 -7.39 -1.28 20.17
C HIS A 16 -8.61 -0.39 20.37
N ALA A 17 -8.51 0.92 20.13
CA ALA A 17 -9.65 1.83 20.20
C ALA A 17 -10.70 1.49 19.13
N LEU A 18 -10.26 1.18 17.91
CA LEU A 18 -11.15 0.70 16.84
C LEU A 18 -11.81 -0.62 17.21
N MET A 19 -11.05 -1.59 17.74
CA MET A 19 -11.60 -2.88 18.15
C MET A 19 -12.63 -2.76 19.28
N LYS A 20 -12.39 -1.86 20.23
CA LYS A 20 -13.35 -1.60 21.32
C LYS A 20 -14.64 -0.96 20.81
N LYS A 21 -14.58 -0.16 19.75
CA LYS A 21 -15.74 0.55 19.18
C LYS A 21 -16.53 -0.29 18.18
N TYR A 22 -15.83 -1.01 17.29
CA TYR A 22 -16.43 -1.71 16.14
C TYR A 22 -16.34 -3.25 16.25
N GLY A 23 -15.71 -3.78 17.29
CA GLY A 23 -15.49 -5.22 17.47
C GLY A 23 -14.22 -5.73 16.76
N THR A 24 -14.10 -7.05 16.66
CA THR A 24 -12.94 -7.72 16.05
C THR A 24 -12.88 -7.45 14.54
N PRO A 25 -11.70 -7.15 13.97
CA PRO A 25 -11.58 -7.00 12.52
C PRO A 25 -11.99 -8.30 11.81
N ALA A 26 -12.85 -8.18 10.80
CA ALA A 26 -13.25 -9.29 9.95
C ALA A 26 -12.15 -9.69 8.95
N LEU A 27 -11.21 -8.78 8.66
CA LEU A 27 -10.20 -8.93 7.62
C LEU A 27 -8.86 -8.33 8.07
N PHE A 28 -7.79 -9.08 7.87
CA PHE A 28 -6.40 -8.63 8.05
C PHE A 28 -5.61 -8.96 6.79
N ILE A 29 -5.03 -7.94 6.15
CA ILE A 29 -4.31 -8.09 4.88
C ILE A 29 -2.97 -7.36 4.96
N THR A 30 -1.93 -8.06 4.54
CA THR A 30 -0.62 -7.47 4.24
C THR A 30 -0.43 -7.43 2.74
N ILE A 31 -0.22 -6.22 2.18
CA ILE A 31 0.01 -6.03 0.75
C ILE A 31 1.47 -5.65 0.55
N ASN A 32 2.17 -6.41 -0.27
CA ASN A 32 3.51 -6.06 -0.74
C ASN A 32 3.49 -5.94 -2.27
N PRO A 33 3.30 -4.72 -2.83
CA PRO A 33 3.30 -4.52 -4.26
C PRO A 33 4.65 -4.89 -4.88
N ASN A 34 4.65 -5.65 -5.97
CA ASN A 34 5.89 -6.03 -6.66
C ASN A 34 6.41 -4.84 -7.49
N ASP A 35 7.34 -4.10 -6.91
CA ASP A 35 7.98 -2.90 -7.44
C ASP A 35 9.00 -3.20 -8.57
N ILE A 36 9.64 -4.37 -8.55
CA ILE A 36 10.66 -4.75 -9.53
C ILE A 36 10.04 -5.12 -10.89
N SER A 37 8.90 -5.81 -10.91
CA SER A 37 8.34 -6.29 -12.19
C SER A 37 7.32 -5.36 -12.82
N HIS A 38 6.75 -4.43 -12.06
CA HIS A 38 5.57 -3.69 -12.49
C HIS A 38 5.93 -2.46 -13.34
N PRO A 39 5.45 -2.33 -14.59
CA PRO A 39 5.83 -1.24 -15.49
C PRO A 39 5.37 0.15 -15.02
N LEU A 40 4.34 0.22 -14.17
CA LEU A 40 3.89 1.47 -13.56
C LEU A 40 5.00 2.16 -12.74
N LEU A 41 5.92 1.40 -12.14
CA LEU A 41 7.05 1.99 -11.44
C LEU A 41 8.00 2.71 -12.40
N GLY A 42 8.29 2.10 -13.54
CA GLY A 42 9.04 2.73 -14.63
C GLY A 42 8.38 4.03 -15.09
N PHE A 43 7.05 4.02 -15.27
CA PHE A 43 6.29 5.23 -15.60
C PHE A 43 6.46 6.35 -14.56
N PHE A 44 6.37 6.04 -13.25
CA PHE A 44 6.64 7.03 -12.21
C PHE A 44 8.08 7.51 -12.17
N GLY A 45 9.01 6.72 -12.71
CA GLY A 45 10.42 7.05 -12.91
C GLY A 45 10.72 7.77 -14.23
N ASN A 46 9.70 8.13 -15.02
CA ASN A 46 9.83 8.68 -16.38
C ASN A 46 10.59 7.75 -17.35
N ILE A 47 10.50 6.44 -17.16
CA ILE A 47 11.02 5.41 -18.07
C ILE A 47 9.87 4.92 -18.95
N VAL A 48 10.09 4.82 -20.26
CA VAL A 48 9.11 4.29 -21.20
C VAL A 48 8.85 2.81 -20.88
N PRO A 49 7.60 2.30 -20.93
CA PRO A 49 7.30 0.93 -20.52
C PRO A 49 8.11 -0.16 -21.24
N ASP A 50 8.48 0.05 -22.50
CA ASP A 50 9.26 -0.93 -23.26
C ASP A 50 10.74 -0.94 -22.84
N ASP A 51 11.30 0.22 -22.51
CA ASP A 51 12.65 0.31 -21.91
C ASP A 51 12.67 -0.35 -20.53
N TRP A 52 11.63 -0.14 -19.71
CA TRP A 52 11.50 -0.80 -18.41
C TRP A 52 11.47 -2.33 -18.53
N LYS A 53 10.75 -2.86 -19.52
CA LYS A 53 10.67 -4.31 -19.77
C LYS A 53 12.01 -4.87 -20.27
N ALA A 54 12.77 -4.09 -21.02
CA ALA A 54 14.08 -4.48 -21.52
C ALA A 54 15.13 -4.58 -20.40
N MET A 55 14.96 -3.83 -19.29
CA MET A 55 15.84 -3.92 -18.13
C MET A 55 15.78 -5.29 -17.46
N THR A 56 16.95 -5.77 -17.03
CA THR A 56 17.09 -6.92 -16.14
C THR A 56 16.45 -6.65 -14.78
N SER A 57 16.18 -7.70 -14.01
CA SER A 57 15.69 -7.57 -12.63
C SER A 57 16.66 -6.78 -11.75
N TYR A 58 17.98 -6.96 -11.96
CA TYR A 58 19.01 -6.24 -11.22
C TYR A 58 18.99 -4.74 -11.50
N GLU A 59 18.91 -4.33 -12.76
CA GLU A 59 18.82 -2.92 -13.16
C GLU A 59 17.57 -2.25 -12.58
N ARG A 60 16.44 -2.96 -12.59
CA ARG A 60 15.19 -2.47 -11.99
C ARG A 60 15.30 -2.32 -10.48
N SER A 61 15.88 -3.30 -9.79
CA SER A 61 16.15 -3.20 -8.35
C SER A 61 17.09 -2.04 -8.02
N ALA A 62 18.16 -1.84 -8.80
CA ALA A 62 19.11 -0.74 -8.62
C ALA A 62 18.43 0.62 -8.86
N PHE A 63 17.55 0.70 -9.86
CA PHE A 63 16.74 1.89 -10.13
C PHE A 63 15.83 2.23 -8.95
N VAL A 64 15.06 1.24 -8.44
CA VAL A 64 14.15 1.41 -7.29
C VAL A 64 14.91 1.90 -6.06
N ALA A 65 16.04 1.25 -5.73
CA ALA A 65 16.86 1.61 -4.57
C ALA A 65 17.42 3.04 -4.67
N SER A 66 17.74 3.50 -5.89
CA SER A 66 18.28 4.84 -6.13
C SER A 66 17.18 5.91 -6.24
N ASN A 67 15.92 5.52 -6.44
CA ASN A 67 14.80 6.42 -6.71
C ASN A 67 13.61 6.10 -5.79
N PRO A 68 13.67 6.46 -4.49
CA PRO A 68 12.61 6.16 -3.54
C PRO A 68 11.30 6.91 -3.85
N GLY A 69 11.35 8.04 -4.56
CA GLY A 69 10.16 8.82 -4.93
C GLY A 69 9.19 8.04 -5.84
N PRO A 70 9.63 7.54 -7.02
CA PRO A 70 8.85 6.64 -7.85
C PRO A 70 8.33 5.40 -7.12
N ALA A 71 9.16 4.76 -6.29
CA ALA A 71 8.76 3.59 -5.51
C ALA A 71 7.63 3.92 -4.51
N THR A 72 7.72 5.08 -3.85
CA THR A 72 6.68 5.57 -2.93
C THR A 72 5.37 5.83 -3.67
N ARG A 73 5.41 6.50 -4.83
CA ARG A 73 4.20 6.74 -5.66
C ARG A 73 3.58 5.45 -6.16
N PHE A 74 4.40 4.47 -6.53
CA PHE A 74 3.93 3.16 -6.92
C PHE A 74 3.20 2.45 -5.77
N CYS A 75 3.83 2.36 -4.60
CA CYS A 75 3.23 1.74 -3.42
C CYS A 75 1.91 2.42 -3.03
N ASP A 76 1.90 3.77 -2.99
CA ASP A 76 0.70 4.56 -2.70
C ASP A 76 -0.42 4.31 -3.71
N SER A 77 -0.10 4.27 -5.01
CA SER A 77 -1.09 4.00 -6.07
C SER A 77 -1.71 2.61 -5.93
N MET A 78 -0.91 1.60 -5.58
CA MET A 78 -1.37 0.23 -5.39
C MET A 78 -2.25 0.10 -4.14
N LEU A 79 -1.87 0.72 -3.02
CA LEU A 79 -2.66 0.74 -1.78
C LEU A 79 -3.97 1.52 -1.95
N CYS A 80 -3.92 2.70 -2.58
CA CYS A 80 -5.12 3.48 -2.91
C CYS A 80 -6.05 2.71 -3.85
N GLY A 81 -5.50 2.03 -4.86
CA GLY A 81 -6.27 1.16 -5.75
C GLY A 81 -6.95 0.04 -4.98
N PHE A 82 -6.25 -0.62 -4.06
CA PHE A 82 -6.84 -1.64 -3.21
C PHE A 82 -8.01 -1.11 -2.36
N ILE A 83 -7.82 0.02 -1.68
CA ILE A 83 -8.88 0.61 -0.83
C ILE A 83 -10.09 1.05 -1.66
N ASN A 84 -9.85 1.70 -2.80
CA ASN A 84 -10.91 2.31 -3.59
C ASN A 84 -11.64 1.33 -4.51
N ILE A 85 -10.99 0.25 -4.96
CA ILE A 85 -11.56 -0.67 -5.95
C ILE A 85 -11.92 -2.01 -5.30
N ILE A 86 -11.08 -2.54 -4.41
CA ILE A 86 -11.29 -3.87 -3.82
C ILE A 86 -12.11 -3.78 -2.54
N LEU A 87 -11.73 -2.89 -1.61
CA LEU A 87 -12.50 -2.67 -0.38
C LEU A 87 -13.74 -1.82 -0.61
N GLU A 88 -13.67 -0.89 -1.56
CA GLU A 88 -14.69 0.14 -1.82
C GLU A 88 -15.11 0.91 -0.56
N HIS A 89 -14.15 1.17 0.35
CA HIS A 89 -14.45 1.84 1.60
C HIS A 89 -15.06 3.23 1.38
N GLY A 90 -16.16 3.52 2.07
CA GLY A 90 -16.88 4.79 1.97
C GLY A 90 -17.78 4.93 0.74
N LYS A 91 -17.96 3.88 -0.08
CA LYS A 91 -18.93 3.86 -1.18
C LYS A 91 -20.28 3.27 -0.76
N SER A 92 -21.31 3.50 -1.57
CA SER A 92 -22.65 2.94 -1.37
C SER A 92 -22.69 1.43 -1.59
N GLU A 93 -21.90 0.94 -2.54
CA GLU A 93 -21.84 -0.47 -2.90
C GLU A 93 -20.89 -1.25 -1.99
N ALA A 94 -21.10 -2.56 -1.92
CA ALA A 94 -20.20 -3.46 -1.22
C ALA A 94 -19.01 -3.81 -2.12
N GLY A 95 -17.80 -3.67 -1.57
CA GLY A 95 -16.60 -4.16 -2.24
C GLY A 95 -16.50 -5.69 -2.21
N LEU A 96 -15.35 -6.23 -2.63
CA LEU A 96 -15.10 -7.67 -2.72
C LEU A 96 -15.32 -8.40 -1.39
N PHE A 97 -15.06 -7.72 -0.27
CA PHE A 97 -15.17 -8.26 1.08
C PHE A 97 -16.43 -7.78 1.84
N GLY A 98 -17.40 -7.20 1.14
CA GLY A 98 -18.60 -6.61 1.74
C GLY A 98 -18.45 -5.10 2.01
N HIS A 99 -19.39 -4.55 2.78
CA HIS A 99 -19.34 -3.14 3.19
C HIS A 99 -18.25 -2.91 4.24
N SER A 100 -17.32 -2.02 3.95
CA SER A 100 -16.29 -1.61 4.89
C SER A 100 -16.77 -0.42 5.73
N GLU A 101 -17.16 -0.67 6.99
CA GLU A 101 -17.52 0.38 7.95
C GLU A 101 -16.31 1.16 8.46
N VAL A 102 -15.20 0.45 8.70
CA VAL A 102 -13.94 1.02 9.18
C VAL A 102 -12.76 0.25 8.62
N TYR A 103 -11.67 0.96 8.36
CA TYR A 103 -10.38 0.35 8.06
C TYR A 103 -9.26 1.07 8.81
N TYR A 104 -8.15 0.38 8.98
CA TYR A 104 -6.93 0.95 9.54
C TYR A 104 -5.75 0.48 8.71
N GLY A 105 -4.99 1.45 8.17
CA GLY A 105 -3.84 1.19 7.32
C GLY A 105 -2.55 1.64 7.97
N MET A 106 -1.52 0.81 7.87
CA MET A 106 -0.16 1.12 8.31
C MET A 106 0.84 0.71 7.23
N VAL A 107 1.90 1.51 7.12
CA VAL A 107 3.07 1.20 6.31
C VAL A 107 4.26 1.11 7.26
N GLU A 108 5.06 0.07 7.13
CA GLU A 108 6.29 -0.13 7.91
C GLU A 108 7.43 0.77 7.45
#